data_AF-J4TWC9-F1
#
_entry.id   AF-J4TWC9-F1
#
_cell.length_a   1.000
_cell.length_b   1.000
_cell.length_c   1.000
_cell.angle_alpha   90.00
_cell.angle_beta   90.00
_cell.angle_gamma   90.00
#
_symmetry.space_group_name_H-M   'P 1'
#
loop_
_entity.id
_entity.type
_entity.pdbx_description
1 polymer ?
#
loop_
_entity_poly.entity_id
_entity_poly.type
_entity_poly.pdbx_seq_one_letter_code
_entity_poly.pdbx_strand_id
1 'polypeptide(L)'
;MGNDDGFALSSNTLEPRTEVKQRLFSKSHQDLAKETCPAKDESSSDDDAHVPVTEIHLKSHEWFGDFITKHEIPRKVFHSSIGFITLYLYTQGINYKDVLWPLIYGFIIMFILDLIRLNWPFFNILYCRTVGALMRKKEIHTYNGVLWYILGLIFSFKFFSKDIALISLFLLSWSDTAAATIGRKYGHLTPKLARNKSFAGSIAAFTVGVITCWVFYGYFVPTYDYLNKPGDIEWTPETSKLSLSTLSFLGGVVAALSEGIDLFNWDDNFTIPVLSSLFMNAVIKIFKK
;
A
#
# COMPACT_ATOMS: atom_id res chain seq x y z
N MET A 1 -39.53 -39.81 -53.22
CA MET A 1 -40.43 -40.98 -53.07
C MET A 1 -39.74 -41.87 -52.06
N GLY A 2 -40.12 -41.95 -50.80
CA GLY A 2 -41.44 -41.82 -50.21
C GLY A 2 -41.69 -43.10 -49.41
N ASN A 3 -41.93 -42.91 -48.12
CA ASN A 3 -42.54 -43.79 -47.12
C ASN A 3 -41.66 -44.60 -46.16
N ASP A 4 -41.78 -44.13 -44.92
CA ASP A 4 -41.72 -44.80 -43.63
C ASP A 4 -42.55 -46.10 -43.54
N ASP A 5 -42.14 -46.92 -42.57
CA ASP A 5 -42.94 -47.50 -41.47
C ASP A 5 -42.66 -49.00 -41.24
N GLY A 6 -42.34 -49.35 -39.99
CA GLY A 6 -42.25 -50.76 -39.58
C GLY A 6 -41.56 -51.00 -38.24
N PHE A 7 -42.19 -50.57 -37.15
CA PHE A 7 -41.84 -50.90 -35.77
C PHE A 7 -42.23 -52.37 -35.44
N ALA A 8 -41.30 -53.17 -34.90
CA ALA A 8 -41.60 -54.43 -34.23
C ALA A 8 -40.59 -54.73 -33.09
N LEU A 9 -41.14 -55.14 -31.96
CA LEU A 9 -40.54 -55.29 -30.63
C LEU A 9 -39.72 -56.57 -30.43
N SER A 10 -38.87 -56.49 -29.39
CA SER A 10 -38.50 -57.55 -28.41
C SER A 10 -37.16 -58.26 -28.58
N SER A 11 -36.22 -57.96 -27.67
CA SER A 11 -35.75 -58.98 -26.70
C SER A 11 -34.93 -58.31 -25.58
N ASN A 12 -35.48 -58.36 -24.36
CA ASN A 12 -34.78 -58.07 -23.10
C ASN A 12 -33.64 -59.08 -22.87
N THR A 13 -32.43 -58.59 -22.65
CA THR A 13 -31.37 -59.35 -21.94
C THR A 13 -31.07 -58.65 -20.63
N LEU A 14 -31.54 -59.25 -19.54
CA LEU A 14 -31.21 -58.92 -18.17
C LEU A 14 -29.74 -59.27 -17.90
N GLU A 15 -28.93 -58.29 -17.49
CA GLU A 15 -27.65 -58.58 -16.84
C GLU A 15 -27.88 -59.01 -15.36
N PRO A 16 -27.17 -60.03 -14.87
CA PRO A 16 -27.37 -60.56 -13.53
C PRO A 16 -26.79 -59.63 -12.45
N ARG A 17 -27.62 -59.33 -11.45
CA ARG A 17 -27.41 -58.45 -10.28
C ARG A 17 -26.29 -58.89 -9.30
N THR A 18 -25.39 -59.77 -9.72
CA THR A 18 -24.39 -60.43 -8.87
C THR A 18 -23.00 -59.80 -8.99
N GLU A 19 -22.66 -59.17 -10.12
CA GLU A 19 -21.32 -58.60 -10.34
C GLU A 19 -21.12 -57.17 -9.78
N VAL A 20 -22.20 -56.44 -9.48
CA VAL A 20 -22.12 -55.09 -8.89
C VAL A 20 -21.78 -55.14 -7.39
N LYS A 21 -22.04 -56.25 -6.70
CA LYS A 21 -21.74 -56.42 -5.26
C LYS A 21 -20.26 -56.75 -4.99
N GLN A 22 -19.53 -57.30 -5.96
CA GLN A 22 -18.13 -57.68 -5.80
C GLN A 22 -17.14 -56.51 -5.98
N ARG A 23 -17.51 -55.43 -6.69
CA ARG A 23 -16.68 -54.22 -6.81
C ARG A 23 -16.84 -53.21 -5.66
N LEU A 24 -17.91 -53.33 -4.87
CA LEU A 24 -18.17 -52.45 -3.72
C LEU A 24 -17.60 -52.99 -2.39
N PHE A 25 -17.32 -54.29 -2.29
CA PHE A 25 -16.71 -54.89 -1.09
C PHE A 25 -15.17 -54.95 -1.10
N SER A 26 -14.52 -54.72 -2.25
CA SER A 26 -13.04 -54.80 -2.36
C SER A 26 -12.29 -53.49 -2.06
N LYS A 27 -12.99 -52.39 -1.80
CA LYS A 27 -12.38 -51.07 -1.47
C LYS A 27 -12.47 -50.68 0.01
N SER A 28 -13.07 -51.53 0.84
CA SER A 28 -13.29 -51.27 2.28
C SER A 28 -12.33 -52.04 3.21
N HIS A 29 -11.39 -52.82 2.67
CA HIS A 29 -10.55 -53.74 3.44
C HIS A 29 -9.05 -53.60 3.16
N GLN A 30 -8.56 -52.37 2.96
CA GLN A 30 -7.12 -52.13 2.80
C GLN A 30 -6.46 -51.18 3.83
N ASP A 31 -7.18 -50.59 4.79
CA ASP A 31 -6.59 -49.68 5.77
C ASP A 31 -6.86 -50.04 7.24
N LEU A 32 -7.05 -51.33 7.56
CA LEU A 32 -7.07 -51.80 8.95
C LEU A 32 -6.12 -52.99 9.17
N ALA A 33 -5.25 -52.81 10.18
CA ALA A 33 -4.45 -53.80 10.89
C ALA A 33 -3.12 -54.27 10.25
N LYS A 34 -2.03 -53.63 10.68
CA LYS A 34 -0.86 -54.35 11.21
C LYS A 34 -0.25 -53.62 12.42
N GLU A 35 -0.59 -54.18 13.57
CA GLU A 35 0.10 -54.28 14.88
C GLU A 35 1.66 -54.33 14.78
N THR A 36 2.54 -54.04 15.75
CA THR A 36 2.53 -53.74 17.21
C THR A 36 3.98 -53.40 17.66
N CYS A 37 4.14 -52.73 18.82
CA CYS A 37 5.39 -52.36 19.53
C CYS A 37 6.24 -53.52 20.09
N PRO A 38 7.42 -53.26 20.70
CA PRO A 38 7.44 -53.13 22.17
C PRO A 38 8.39 -52.05 22.80
N ALA A 39 7.82 -51.28 23.75
CA ALA A 39 8.23 -50.94 25.13
C ALA A 39 9.60 -50.36 25.56
N LYS A 40 9.47 -49.36 26.47
CA LYS A 40 10.36 -48.85 27.57
C LYS A 40 11.54 -47.93 27.19
N ASP A 41 11.86 -46.82 27.87
CA ASP A 41 11.50 -46.24 29.18
C ASP A 41 11.82 -44.71 29.20
N GLU A 42 11.27 -44.02 30.20
CA GLU A 42 11.77 -42.76 30.84
C GLU A 42 11.43 -41.35 30.29
N SER A 43 10.50 -40.72 31.02
CA SER A 43 10.45 -39.33 31.51
C SER A 43 11.27 -38.22 30.84
N SER A 44 10.60 -37.16 30.39
CA SER A 44 10.70 -35.82 31.00
C SER A 44 9.78 -34.82 30.30
N SER A 45 9.28 -33.91 31.10
CA SER A 45 8.40 -32.77 30.82
C SER A 45 8.85 -31.91 29.63
N ASP A 46 7.92 -31.58 28.73
CA ASP A 46 7.89 -30.29 28.06
C ASP A 46 6.43 -29.90 27.77
N ASP A 47 5.93 -28.97 28.58
CA ASP A 47 4.71 -28.21 28.32
C ASP A 47 5.02 -27.20 27.20
N ASP A 48 4.93 -27.63 25.95
CA ASP A 48 4.83 -26.71 24.81
C ASP A 48 3.56 -27.02 24.03
N ALA A 49 2.46 -26.41 24.49
CA ALA A 49 1.24 -26.28 23.72
C ALA A 49 1.52 -25.39 22.50
N HIS A 50 2.10 -25.98 21.46
CA HIS A 50 2.12 -25.42 20.12
C HIS A 50 0.67 -25.34 19.63
N VAL A 51 0.04 -24.19 19.88
CA VAL A 51 -1.22 -23.83 19.22
C VAL A 51 -0.92 -23.76 17.71
N PRO A 52 -1.58 -24.56 16.87
CA PRO A 52 -1.36 -24.48 15.43
C PRO A 52 -1.83 -23.11 14.95
N VAL A 53 -0.88 -22.32 14.46
CA VAL A 53 -1.09 -21.02 13.79
C VAL A 53 -1.83 -21.28 12.48
N THR A 54 -3.12 -21.57 12.63
CA THR A 54 -4.08 -21.64 11.54
C THR A 54 -4.31 -20.20 11.14
N GLU A 55 -3.96 -19.87 9.90
CA GLU A 55 -4.22 -18.63 9.18
C GLU A 55 -4.97 -17.57 9.99
N ILE A 56 -4.31 -16.47 10.35
CA ILE A 56 -5.04 -15.26 10.79
C ILE A 56 -5.85 -14.80 9.57
N HIS A 57 -7.06 -15.38 9.44
CA HIS A 57 -8.05 -15.00 8.47
C HIS A 57 -8.55 -13.63 8.92
N LEU A 58 -7.91 -12.60 8.39
CA LEU A 58 -8.26 -11.21 8.61
C LEU A 58 -9.74 -11.03 8.24
N LYS A 59 -10.66 -11.02 9.21
CA LYS A 59 -12.08 -10.71 9.00
C LYS A 59 -12.32 -9.37 8.29
N SER A 60 -11.34 -8.46 8.29
CA SER A 60 -11.38 -7.23 7.49
C SER A 60 -11.48 -7.50 5.98
N HIS A 61 -10.94 -8.62 5.48
CA HIS A 61 -11.09 -9.05 4.08
C HIS A 61 -12.50 -9.58 3.77
N GLU A 62 -13.28 -10.02 4.76
CA GLU A 62 -14.68 -10.42 4.57
C GLU A 62 -15.62 -9.19 4.61
N TRP A 63 -15.28 -8.18 5.41
CA TRP A 63 -16.09 -6.96 5.54
C TRP A 63 -15.90 -5.99 4.36
N PHE A 64 -14.70 -5.93 3.79
CA PHE A 64 -14.40 -5.19 2.57
C PHE A 64 -14.28 -6.17 1.41
N GLY A 65 -15.24 -6.14 0.49
CA GLY A 65 -15.28 -7.05 -0.66
C GLY A 65 -13.94 -7.15 -1.40
N ASP A 66 -13.66 -8.29 -2.03
CA ASP A 66 -12.36 -8.64 -2.63
C ASP A 66 -11.72 -7.53 -3.47
N PHE A 67 -12.54 -6.75 -4.18
CA PHE A 67 -12.10 -5.61 -4.97
C PHE A 67 -11.47 -4.50 -4.13
N ILE A 68 -12.11 -4.12 -3.02
CA ILE A 68 -11.68 -3.04 -2.12
C ILE A 68 -10.34 -3.40 -1.50
N THR A 69 -10.20 -4.65 -1.07
CA THR A 69 -8.99 -5.11 -0.41
C THR A 69 -7.86 -5.39 -1.40
N LYS A 70 -8.16 -5.89 -2.60
CA LYS A 70 -7.19 -6.03 -3.70
C LYS A 70 -6.62 -4.69 -4.16
N HIS A 71 -7.43 -3.63 -4.16
CA HIS A 71 -7.00 -2.30 -4.59
C HIS A 71 -6.50 -1.42 -3.44
N GLU A 72 -6.47 -1.93 -2.21
CA GLU A 72 -6.03 -1.19 -1.00
C GLU A 72 -6.78 0.15 -0.86
N ILE A 73 -8.07 0.21 -1.21
CA ILE A 73 -8.82 1.48 -1.33
C ILE A 73 -8.86 2.26 -0.01
N PRO A 74 -9.20 1.66 1.15
CA PRO A 74 -9.30 2.42 2.41
C PRO A 74 -7.96 3.08 2.77
N ARG A 75 -6.85 2.34 2.63
CA ARG A 75 -5.49 2.86 2.82
C ARG A 75 -5.21 4.05 1.89
N LYS A 76 -5.52 3.93 0.60
CA LYS A 76 -5.27 5.02 -0.37
C LYS A 76 -6.12 6.25 -0.11
N VAL A 77 -7.38 6.06 0.27
CA VAL A 77 -8.26 7.18 0.64
C VAL A 77 -7.69 7.90 1.86
N PHE A 78 -7.30 7.15 2.90
CA PHE A 78 -6.62 7.72 4.06
C PHE A 78 -5.33 8.46 3.66
N HIS A 79 -4.46 7.81 2.89
CA HIS A 79 -3.20 8.36 2.39
C HIS A 79 -3.39 9.66 1.59
N SER A 80 -4.36 9.67 0.66
CA SER A 80 -4.70 10.84 -0.17
C SER A 80 -5.39 11.95 0.61
N SER A 81 -6.14 11.61 1.68
CA SER A 81 -6.85 12.60 2.50
C SER A 81 -5.89 13.53 3.24
N ILE A 82 -4.69 13.05 3.59
CA ILE A 82 -3.69 13.81 4.32
C ILE A 82 -3.26 15.04 3.51
N GLY A 83 -3.10 14.91 2.18
CA GLY A 83 -2.81 16.07 1.32
C GLY A 83 -3.89 17.15 1.41
N PHE A 84 -5.17 16.79 1.39
CA PHE A 84 -6.27 17.75 1.52
C PHE A 84 -6.34 18.37 2.92
N ILE A 85 -6.12 17.58 3.97
CA ILE A 85 -6.06 18.08 5.35
C ILE A 85 -4.91 19.08 5.49
N THR A 86 -3.71 18.74 5.02
CA THR A 86 -2.55 19.64 5.06
C THR A 86 -2.81 20.92 4.29
N LEU A 87 -3.44 20.84 3.11
CA LEU A 87 -3.81 22.01 2.34
C LEU A 87 -4.82 22.88 3.11
N TYR A 88 -5.81 22.28 3.77
CA TYR A 88 -6.73 23.00 4.65
C TYR A 88 -5.98 23.70 5.80
N LEU A 89 -5.09 23.00 6.51
CA LEU A 89 -4.28 23.59 7.59
C LEU A 89 -3.43 24.77 7.08
N TYR A 90 -2.90 24.68 5.85
CA TYR A 90 -2.21 25.79 5.19
C TYR A 90 -3.13 27.01 5.02
N THR A 91 -4.36 26.82 4.52
CA THR A 91 -5.33 27.93 4.37
C THR A 91 -5.78 28.54 5.70
N GLN A 92 -5.71 27.79 6.81
CA GLN A 92 -6.01 28.29 8.15
C GLN A 92 -4.84 29.08 8.78
N GLY A 93 -3.70 29.18 8.10
CA GLY A 93 -2.55 29.92 8.62
C GLY A 93 -1.81 29.22 9.75
N ILE A 94 -2.02 27.90 9.91
CA ILE A 94 -1.28 27.12 10.90
C ILE A 94 0.19 27.09 10.48
N ASN A 95 1.07 27.42 11.43
CA ASN A 95 2.50 27.39 11.17
C ASN A 95 2.94 25.95 10.89
N TYR A 96 3.56 25.72 9.74
CA TYR A 96 3.98 24.39 9.30
C TYR A 96 4.97 23.73 10.27
N LYS A 97 5.74 24.51 11.03
CA LYS A 97 6.66 23.99 12.06
C LYS A 97 5.91 23.36 13.22
N ASP A 98 4.69 23.81 13.50
CA ASP A 98 3.87 23.27 14.58
C ASP A 98 3.30 21.89 14.21
N VAL A 99 3.27 21.55 12.92
CA VAL A 99 2.85 20.21 12.42
C VAL A 99 3.90 19.13 12.75
N LEU A 100 5.16 19.52 12.96
CA LEU A 100 6.25 18.58 13.28
C LEU A 100 5.99 17.83 14.60
N TRP A 101 5.47 18.50 15.63
CA TRP A 101 5.25 17.88 16.94
C TRP A 101 4.15 16.80 16.92
N PRO A 102 2.95 17.05 16.36
CA PRO A 102 1.97 16.00 16.12
C PRO A 102 2.51 14.79 15.34
N LEU A 103 3.36 15.02 14.33
CA LEU A 103 4.01 13.92 13.60
C LEU A 103 4.93 13.10 14.50
N ILE A 104 5.76 13.74 15.34
CA ILE A 104 6.65 13.06 16.28
C ILE A 104 5.83 12.26 17.31
N TYR A 105 4.79 12.86 17.91
CA TYR A 105 3.93 12.15 18.86
C TYR A 105 3.21 10.98 18.19
N GLY A 106 2.69 11.18 16.98
CA GLY A 106 2.09 10.11 16.17
C GLY A 106 3.06 8.98 15.88
N PHE A 107 4.32 9.29 15.53
CA PHE A 107 5.37 8.29 15.32
C PHE A 107 5.62 7.46 16.58
N ILE A 108 5.83 8.11 17.73
CA ILE A 108 6.11 7.43 19.00
C ILE A 108 4.94 6.53 19.40
N ILE A 109 3.71 7.03 19.32
CA ILE A 109 2.50 6.25 19.64
C ILE A 109 2.39 5.03 18.73
N MET A 110 2.50 5.22 17.41
CA MET A 110 2.43 4.12 16.45
C MET A 110 3.58 3.12 16.62
N PHE A 111 4.77 3.60 16.98
CA PHE A 111 5.94 2.75 17.17
C PHE A 111 5.78 1.86 18.39
N ILE A 112 5.32 2.42 19.51
CA ILE A 112 5.01 1.64 20.72
C ILE A 112 3.90 0.62 20.42
N LEU A 113 2.85 1.02 19.70
CA LEU A 113 1.78 0.09 19.30
C LEU A 113 2.32 -1.06 18.46
N ASP A 114 3.22 -0.80 17.51
CA ASP A 114 3.86 -1.85 16.71
C ASP A 114 4.78 -2.75 17.55
N LEU A 115 5.50 -2.21 18.53
CA LEU A 115 6.29 -3.04 19.46
C LEU A 115 5.40 -3.98 20.27
N ILE A 116 4.28 -3.49 20.82
CA ILE A 116 3.32 -4.34 21.55
C ILE A 116 2.74 -5.39 20.62
N ARG A 117 2.34 -4.99 19.42
CA ARG A 117 1.73 -5.84 18.40
C ARG A 117 2.64 -6.96 17.92
N LEU A 118 3.91 -6.68 17.65
CA LEU A 118 4.84 -7.66 17.13
C LEU A 118 5.33 -8.64 18.21
N ASN A 119 5.26 -8.25 19.49
CA ASN A 119 5.64 -9.12 20.61
C ASN A 119 4.47 -9.89 21.23
N TRP A 120 3.20 -9.50 20.97
CA TRP A 120 2.02 -10.13 21.56
C TRP A 120 1.02 -10.62 20.51
N PRO A 121 0.98 -11.94 20.20
CA PRO A 121 0.13 -12.49 19.13
C PRO A 121 -1.36 -12.20 19.29
N PHE A 122 -1.89 -12.27 20.52
CA PHE A 122 -3.30 -11.97 20.79
C PHE A 122 -3.65 -10.51 20.48
N PHE A 123 -2.80 -9.57 20.89
CA PHE A 123 -2.98 -8.15 20.56
C PHE A 123 -2.87 -7.92 19.06
N ASN A 124 -1.98 -8.63 18.35
CA ASN A 124 -1.88 -8.54 16.90
C ASN A 124 -3.18 -8.93 16.19
N ILE A 125 -3.84 -10.00 16.65
CA ILE A 125 -5.14 -10.43 16.10
C ILE A 125 -6.20 -9.35 16.35
N LEU A 126 -6.27 -8.80 17.57
CA LEU A 126 -7.23 -7.74 17.91
C LEU A 126 -7.00 -6.48 17.06
N TYR A 127 -5.74 -6.05 16.92
CA TYR A 127 -5.34 -4.90 16.12
C TYR A 127 -5.66 -5.11 14.64
N CYS A 128 -5.29 -6.26 14.09
CA CYS A 128 -5.60 -6.65 12.72
C CYS A 128 -7.11 -6.67 12.45
N ARG A 129 -7.94 -7.01 13.45
CA ARG A 129 -9.40 -6.99 13.32
C ARG A 129 -9.99 -5.58 13.30
N THR A 130 -9.36 -4.59 13.94
CA THR A 130 -9.87 -3.22 14.00
C THR A 130 -9.32 -2.34 12.86
N VAL A 131 -8.02 -2.42 12.58
CA VAL A 131 -7.36 -1.54 11.60
C VAL A 131 -6.84 -2.28 10.35
N GLY A 132 -7.10 -3.58 10.24
CA GLY A 132 -6.58 -4.40 9.13
C GLY A 132 -6.98 -3.93 7.73
N ALA A 133 -8.05 -3.13 7.61
CA ALA A 133 -8.44 -2.51 6.34
C ALA A 133 -7.45 -1.48 5.79
N LEU A 134 -6.64 -0.89 6.68
CA LEU A 134 -5.59 0.07 6.34
C LEU A 134 -4.22 -0.60 6.17
N MET A 135 -4.08 -1.87 6.59
CA MET A 135 -2.82 -2.60 6.59
C MET A 135 -2.66 -3.51 5.38
N ARG A 136 -1.41 -3.74 4.96
CA ARG A 136 -1.05 -4.78 4.00
C ARG A 136 -0.83 -6.12 4.70
N LYS A 137 -1.03 -7.24 3.99
CA LYS A 137 -0.78 -8.59 4.52
C LYS A 137 0.64 -8.77 5.07
N LYS A 138 1.66 -8.18 4.42
CA LYS A 138 3.05 -8.21 4.91
C LYS A 138 3.22 -7.53 6.28
N GLU A 139 2.41 -6.50 6.56
CA GLU A 139 2.50 -5.67 7.77
C GLU A 139 1.93 -6.38 9.01
N ILE A 140 1.29 -7.54 8.85
CA ILE A 140 0.85 -8.37 10.00
C ILE A 140 2.05 -8.83 10.84
N HIS A 141 3.19 -9.09 10.21
CA HIS A 141 4.40 -9.60 10.85
C HIS A 141 5.60 -8.66 10.76
N THR A 142 5.42 -7.48 10.16
CA THR A 142 6.46 -6.46 10.06
C THR A 142 5.94 -5.11 10.56
N TYR A 143 6.81 -4.12 10.69
CA TYR A 143 6.42 -2.75 10.97
C TYR A 143 5.38 -2.21 9.96
N ASN A 144 4.46 -1.39 10.46
CA ASN A 144 3.36 -0.79 9.72
C ASN A 144 3.89 0.31 8.77
N GLY A 145 3.35 0.38 7.56
CA GLY A 145 3.69 1.41 6.57
C GLY A 145 3.47 2.84 7.05
N VAL A 146 2.59 3.06 8.04
CA VAL A 146 2.36 4.37 8.66
C VAL A 146 3.63 4.90 9.36
N LEU A 147 4.46 4.03 9.94
CA LEU A 147 5.72 4.47 10.55
C LEU A 147 6.67 5.08 9.52
N TRP A 148 6.81 4.42 8.37
CA TRP A 148 7.61 4.92 7.26
C TRP A 148 7.07 6.24 6.71
N TYR A 149 5.74 6.35 6.61
CA TYR A 149 5.05 7.57 6.17
C TYR A 149 5.36 8.75 7.09
N ILE A 150 5.14 8.59 8.39
CA ILE A 150 5.36 9.66 9.37
C ILE A 150 6.85 10.01 9.42
N LEU A 151 7.75 9.01 9.37
CA LEU A 151 9.18 9.25 9.38
C LEU A 151 9.66 10.08 8.18
N GLY A 152 9.14 9.81 6.98
CA GLY A 152 9.44 10.58 5.78
C GLY A 152 8.94 12.02 5.84
N LEU A 153 7.75 12.22 6.43
CA LEU A 153 7.23 13.56 6.69
C LEU A 153 8.03 14.31 7.76
N ILE A 154 8.42 13.66 8.87
CA ILE A 154 9.28 14.25 9.90
C ILE A 154 10.57 14.76 9.28
N PHE A 155 11.22 13.95 8.41
CA PHE A 155 12.41 14.37 7.69
C PHE A 155 12.14 15.64 6.86
N SER A 156 11.09 15.62 6.04
CA SER A 156 10.77 16.73 5.13
C SER A 156 10.43 18.03 5.87
N PHE A 157 9.61 17.94 6.92
CA PHE A 157 9.19 19.10 7.72
C PHE A 157 10.30 19.65 8.63
N LYS A 158 11.25 18.81 9.04
CA LYS A 158 12.37 19.23 9.89
C LYS A 158 13.46 19.95 9.11
N PHE A 159 13.78 19.50 7.90
CA PHE A 159 14.98 19.94 7.18
C PHE A 159 14.73 20.92 6.04
N PHE A 160 13.48 21.08 5.58
CA PHE A 160 13.16 21.91 4.41
C PHE A 160 12.23 23.08 4.74
N SER A 161 12.16 24.04 3.80
CA SER A 161 11.26 25.18 3.84
C SER A 161 9.79 24.76 3.72
N LYS A 162 8.87 25.68 4.02
CA LYS A 162 7.43 25.42 4.03
C LYS A 162 6.96 24.86 2.69
N ASP A 163 7.32 25.50 1.59
CA ASP A 163 6.88 25.09 0.24
C ASP A 163 7.41 23.70 -0.15
N ILE A 164 8.68 23.43 0.08
CA ILE A 164 9.30 22.13 -0.24
C ILE A 164 8.71 21.01 0.61
N ALA A 165 8.51 21.24 1.91
CA ALA A 165 7.91 20.26 2.82
C ALA A 165 6.47 19.93 2.38
N LEU A 166 5.67 20.95 2.05
CA LEU A 166 4.29 20.76 1.59
C LEU A 166 4.23 20.05 0.23
N ILE A 167 5.06 20.44 -0.74
CA ILE A 167 5.13 19.74 -2.03
C ILE A 167 5.51 18.27 -1.84
N SER A 168 6.53 17.96 -1.05
CA SER A 168 6.92 16.56 -0.80
C SER A 168 5.78 15.72 -0.20
N LEU A 169 5.00 16.32 0.71
CA LEU A 169 3.80 15.70 1.28
C LEU A 169 2.71 15.51 0.23
N PHE A 170 2.44 16.49 -0.63
CA PHE A 170 1.44 16.37 -1.68
C PHE A 170 1.82 15.34 -2.75
N LEU A 171 3.11 15.25 -3.10
CA LEU A 171 3.61 14.22 -4.01
C LEU A 171 3.46 12.83 -3.41
N LEU A 172 3.82 12.66 -2.12
CA LEU A 172 3.55 11.42 -1.40
C LEU A 172 2.04 11.11 -1.38
N SER A 173 1.19 12.08 -1.08
CA SER A 173 -0.26 11.88 -0.95
C SER A 173 -0.93 11.51 -2.28
N TRP A 174 -0.75 12.35 -3.30
CA TRP A 174 -1.52 12.28 -4.54
C TRP A 174 -0.76 11.61 -5.68
N SER A 175 0.54 11.88 -5.84
CA SER A 175 1.31 11.30 -6.95
C SER A 175 1.58 9.81 -6.73
N ASP A 176 1.92 9.39 -5.51
CA ASP A 176 2.05 7.97 -5.16
C ASP A 176 0.72 7.21 -5.34
N THR A 177 -0.38 7.78 -4.83
CA THR A 177 -1.71 7.14 -4.99
C THR A 177 -2.08 7.00 -6.47
N ALA A 178 -1.79 8.01 -7.29
CA ALA A 178 -2.02 7.96 -8.73
C ALA A 178 -1.14 6.90 -9.41
N ALA A 179 0.16 6.90 -9.13
CA ALA A 179 1.11 5.92 -9.66
C ALA A 179 0.70 4.49 -9.30
N ALA A 180 0.36 4.26 -8.03
CA ALA A 180 -0.02 2.95 -7.55
C ALA A 180 -1.40 2.51 -8.07
N THR A 181 -2.29 3.44 -8.43
CA THR A 181 -3.62 3.11 -8.98
C THR A 181 -3.56 2.85 -10.48
N ILE A 182 -2.95 3.75 -11.24
CA ILE A 182 -2.75 3.62 -12.69
C ILE A 182 -1.77 2.48 -13.00
N GLY A 183 -0.68 2.35 -12.25
CA GLY A 183 0.30 1.29 -12.41
C GLY A 183 -0.27 -0.10 -12.16
N ARG A 184 -1.16 -0.29 -11.17
CA ARG A 184 -1.85 -1.59 -10.98
C ARG A 184 -2.84 -1.89 -12.11
N LYS A 185 -3.55 -0.88 -12.61
CA LYS A 185 -4.58 -1.07 -13.65
C LYS A 185 -3.98 -1.28 -15.04
N TYR A 186 -2.99 -0.47 -15.40
CA TYR A 186 -2.46 -0.38 -16.77
C TYR A 186 -0.97 -0.70 -16.87
N GLY A 187 -0.26 -0.97 -15.77
CA GLY A 187 1.17 -1.23 -15.79
C GLY A 187 1.57 -2.45 -16.60
N HIS A 188 0.68 -3.43 -16.77
CA HIS A 188 0.88 -4.60 -17.63
C HIS A 188 0.95 -4.26 -19.12
N LEU A 189 0.44 -3.09 -19.53
CA LEU A 189 0.47 -2.59 -20.91
C LEU A 189 1.73 -1.77 -21.21
N THR A 190 2.60 -1.55 -20.22
CA THR A 190 3.75 -0.65 -20.33
C THR A 190 5.03 -1.30 -19.84
N PRO A 191 6.21 -0.83 -20.28
CA PRO A 191 7.49 -1.33 -19.78
C PRO A 191 7.60 -1.20 -18.26
N LYS A 192 8.25 -2.17 -17.63
CA LYS A 192 8.62 -2.09 -16.21
C LYS A 192 9.87 -1.22 -16.07
N LEU A 193 9.81 -0.23 -15.21
CA LEU A 193 10.93 0.68 -14.94
C LEU A 193 11.82 0.14 -13.81
N ALA A 194 11.23 -0.55 -12.85
CA ALA A 194 11.90 -1.31 -11.80
C ALA A 194 11.08 -2.55 -11.45
N ARG A 195 11.55 -3.37 -10.49
CA ARG A 195 10.96 -4.67 -10.13
C ARG A 195 9.44 -4.61 -9.92
N ASN A 196 8.94 -3.55 -9.29
CA ASN A 196 7.52 -3.32 -8.99
C ASN A 196 6.97 -2.00 -9.54
N LYS A 197 7.71 -1.32 -10.43
CA LYS A 197 7.36 0.02 -10.93
C LYS A 197 7.10 -0.05 -12.43
N SER A 198 6.05 0.62 -12.88
CA SER A 198 5.61 0.59 -14.28
C SER A 198 5.68 1.98 -14.88
N PHE A 199 5.99 2.06 -16.17
CA PHE A 199 6.01 3.34 -16.88
C PHE A 199 4.65 4.06 -16.83
N ALA A 200 3.54 3.32 -16.85
CA ALA A 200 2.20 3.88 -16.62
C ALA A 200 2.07 4.58 -15.25
N GLY A 201 2.64 3.98 -14.20
CA GLY A 201 2.67 4.56 -12.85
C GLY A 201 3.48 5.84 -12.81
N SER A 202 4.67 5.85 -13.41
CA SER A 202 5.54 7.02 -13.42
C SER A 202 4.97 8.18 -14.25
N ILE A 203 4.24 7.92 -15.35
CA ILE A 203 3.49 8.97 -16.08
C ILE A 203 2.36 9.55 -15.21
N ALA A 204 1.67 8.71 -14.44
CA ALA A 204 0.64 9.19 -13.53
C ALA A 204 1.23 10.05 -12.41
N ALA A 205 2.34 9.62 -11.80
CA ALA A 205 3.08 10.42 -10.83
C ALA A 205 3.52 11.77 -11.44
N PHE A 206 4.09 11.73 -12.65
CA PHE A 206 4.51 12.93 -13.37
C PHE A 206 3.36 13.91 -13.54
N THR A 207 2.24 13.44 -14.10
CA THR A 207 1.09 14.29 -14.44
C THR A 207 0.49 14.92 -13.19
N VAL A 208 0.28 14.12 -12.13
CA VAL A 208 -0.25 14.61 -10.86
C VAL A 208 0.75 15.55 -10.18
N GLY A 209 2.05 15.28 -10.27
CA GLY A 209 3.10 16.16 -9.78
C GLY A 209 3.11 17.53 -10.46
N VAL A 210 2.98 17.57 -11.80
CA VAL A 210 2.86 18.84 -12.54
C VAL A 210 1.64 19.64 -12.08
N ILE A 211 0.47 18.99 -12.01
CA ILE A 211 -0.77 19.65 -11.58
C ILE A 211 -0.63 20.15 -10.15
N THR A 212 -0.08 19.34 -9.25
CA THR A 212 0.13 19.68 -7.84
C THR A 212 1.01 20.91 -7.69
N CYS A 213 2.17 20.94 -8.35
CA CYS A 213 3.08 22.08 -8.30
C CYS A 213 2.43 23.33 -8.93
N TRP A 214 1.75 23.18 -10.07
CA TRP A 214 1.10 24.30 -10.74
C TRP A 214 -0.02 24.92 -9.90
N VAL A 215 -0.87 24.09 -9.28
CA VAL A 215 -1.95 24.55 -8.40
C VAL A 215 -1.37 25.16 -7.12
N PHE A 216 -0.39 24.51 -6.48
CA PHE A 216 0.16 25.02 -5.23
C PHE A 216 0.89 26.36 -5.41
N TYR A 217 1.86 26.42 -6.33
CA TYR A 217 2.66 27.63 -6.55
C TYR A 217 1.93 28.70 -7.37
N GLY A 218 0.99 28.31 -8.25
CA GLY A 218 0.26 29.24 -9.10
C GLY A 218 -1.01 29.81 -8.47
N TYR A 219 -1.67 29.07 -7.58
CA TYR A 219 -2.91 29.49 -6.93
C TYR A 219 -2.78 29.66 -5.43
N PHE A 220 -2.34 28.64 -4.69
CA PHE A 220 -2.34 28.70 -3.21
C PHE A 220 -1.30 29.67 -2.64
N VAL A 221 -0.05 29.61 -3.10
CA VAL A 221 1.01 30.49 -2.60
C VAL A 221 0.66 31.97 -2.81
N PRO A 222 0.21 32.43 -4.00
CA PRO A 222 -0.16 33.83 -4.21
C PRO A 222 -1.46 34.23 -3.50
N THR A 223 -2.48 33.36 -3.46
CA THR A 223 -3.78 33.68 -2.82
C THR A 223 -3.65 33.85 -1.32
N TYR A 224 -2.76 33.06 -0.70
CA TYR A 224 -2.54 33.04 0.74
C TYR A 224 -1.18 33.65 1.13
N ASP A 225 -0.66 34.58 0.33
CA ASP A 225 0.66 35.18 0.54
C ASP A 225 0.81 35.83 1.93
N TYR A 226 -0.28 36.40 2.46
CA TYR A 226 -0.34 36.97 3.81
C TYR A 226 -0.08 35.96 4.95
N LEU A 227 -0.12 34.64 4.68
CA LEU A 227 0.20 33.57 5.62
C LEU A 227 1.67 33.10 5.53
N ASN A 228 2.42 33.60 4.54
CA ASN A 228 3.80 33.22 4.30
C ASN A 228 4.75 34.27 4.90
N LYS A 229 5.63 33.84 5.81
CA LYS A 229 6.67 34.72 6.35
C LYS A 229 7.82 34.82 5.35
N PRO A 230 8.63 35.90 5.41
CA PRO A 230 9.84 36.00 4.60
C PRO A 230 10.74 34.78 4.79
N GLY A 231 11.05 34.07 3.70
CA GLY A 231 11.87 32.86 3.70
C GLY A 231 11.10 31.55 3.92
N ASP A 232 9.78 31.56 4.12
CA ASP A 232 8.99 30.32 4.21
C ASP A 232 8.88 29.63 2.84
N ILE A 233 8.75 30.42 1.77
CA ILE A 233 8.64 29.95 0.39
C ILE A 233 9.98 30.19 -0.30
N GLU A 234 10.66 29.13 -0.72
CA GLU A 234 11.97 29.24 -1.37
C GLU A 234 11.85 29.60 -2.85
N TRP A 235 10.79 29.16 -3.53
CA TRP A 235 10.54 29.53 -4.92
C TRP A 235 9.53 30.66 -5.05
N THR A 236 9.94 31.77 -5.68
CA THR A 236 9.01 32.78 -6.22
C THR A 236 9.44 33.17 -7.64
N PRO A 237 8.51 33.69 -8.49
CA PRO A 237 8.86 34.16 -9.83
C PRO A 237 9.95 35.23 -9.85
N GLU A 238 10.02 36.06 -8.81
CA GLU A 238 10.97 37.16 -8.67
C GLU A 238 12.37 36.63 -8.31
N THR A 239 12.42 35.66 -7.40
CA THR A 239 13.67 35.11 -6.82
C THR A 239 14.27 33.95 -7.62
N SER A 240 13.50 33.32 -8.51
CA SER A 240 13.94 32.19 -9.32
C SER A 240 14.12 32.56 -10.80
N LYS A 241 15.04 31.86 -11.48
CA LYS A 241 15.17 31.85 -12.94
C LYS A 241 14.12 30.95 -13.62
N LEU A 242 13.43 30.11 -12.85
CA LEU A 242 12.40 29.20 -13.37
C LEU A 242 11.04 29.90 -13.45
N SER A 243 10.38 29.76 -14.59
CA SER A 243 8.95 30.08 -14.69
C SER A 243 8.10 29.07 -13.92
N LEU A 244 6.87 29.44 -13.56
CA LEU A 244 5.90 28.53 -12.92
C LEU A 244 5.72 27.24 -13.73
N SER A 245 5.60 27.35 -15.06
CA SER A 245 5.42 26.21 -15.95
C SER A 245 6.63 25.28 -15.92
N THR A 246 7.85 25.84 -15.94
CA THR A 246 9.09 25.07 -15.88
C THR A 246 9.26 24.39 -14.52
N LEU A 247 9.00 25.11 -13.43
CA LEU A 247 9.02 24.52 -12.08
C LEU A 247 8.01 23.38 -11.96
N SER A 248 6.78 23.59 -12.45
CA SER A 248 5.73 22.58 -12.38
C SER A 248 6.09 21.33 -13.18
N PHE A 249 6.63 21.51 -14.38
CA PHE A 249 7.16 20.41 -15.19
C PHE A 249 8.26 19.64 -14.43
N LEU A 250 9.23 20.36 -13.84
CA LEU A 250 10.29 19.75 -13.03
C LEU A 250 9.74 19.06 -11.78
N GLY A 251 8.69 19.60 -11.15
CA GLY A 251 7.99 18.96 -10.05
C GLY A 251 7.36 17.63 -10.44
N GLY A 252 6.79 17.55 -11.66
CA GLY A 252 6.37 16.28 -12.26
C GLY A 252 7.54 15.31 -12.46
N VAL A 253 8.67 15.78 -12.99
CA VAL A 253 9.88 14.95 -13.12
C VAL A 253 10.33 14.41 -11.77
N VAL A 254 10.37 15.28 -10.75
CA VAL A 254 10.72 14.90 -9.37
C VAL A 254 9.75 13.84 -8.84
N ALA A 255 8.44 14.01 -9.03
CA ALA A 255 7.45 13.02 -8.61
C ALA A 255 7.68 11.64 -9.26
N ALA A 256 7.92 11.60 -10.57
CA ALA A 256 8.19 10.36 -11.29
C ALA A 256 9.53 9.72 -10.90
N LEU A 257 10.57 10.52 -10.68
CA LEU A 257 11.87 10.01 -10.22
C LEU A 257 11.79 9.46 -8.80
N SER A 258 11.16 10.20 -7.87
CA SER A 258 10.98 9.74 -6.50
C SER A 258 10.13 8.47 -6.42
N GLU A 259 9.15 8.30 -7.31
CA GLU A 259 8.38 7.05 -7.42
C GLU A 259 9.18 5.90 -8.04
N GLY A 260 10.01 6.19 -9.05
CA GLY A 260 10.75 5.19 -9.81
C GLY A 260 12.02 4.68 -9.13
N ILE A 261 12.60 5.45 -8.20
CA ILE A 261 13.83 5.08 -7.49
C ILE A 261 13.48 4.15 -6.31
N ASP A 262 13.94 2.90 -6.40
CA ASP A 262 13.89 1.93 -5.30
C ASP A 262 15.20 1.99 -4.49
N LEU A 263 15.17 2.63 -3.32
CA LEU A 263 16.32 2.75 -2.42
C LEU A 263 16.34 1.60 -1.42
N PHE A 264 17.30 0.68 -1.54
CA PHE A 264 17.55 -0.37 -0.54
C PHE A 264 16.31 -1.21 -0.16
N ASN A 265 15.29 -1.32 -1.04
CA ASN A 265 13.98 -1.89 -0.74
C ASN A 265 13.25 -1.24 0.45
N TRP A 266 13.52 0.03 0.74
CA TRP A 266 12.80 0.82 1.74
C TRP A 266 11.38 1.12 1.27
N ASP A 267 10.48 1.37 2.22
CA ASP A 267 9.08 1.63 1.89
C ASP A 267 8.92 2.99 1.18
N ASP A 268 8.14 3.00 0.10
CA ASP A 268 7.85 4.19 -0.71
C ASP A 268 7.30 5.35 0.14
N ASN A 269 6.58 5.01 1.22
CA ASN A 269 6.06 5.97 2.18
C ASN A 269 7.16 6.84 2.83
N PHE A 270 8.39 6.34 2.91
CA PHE A 270 9.55 7.07 3.40
C PHE A 270 10.39 7.66 2.27
N THR A 271 10.67 6.87 1.22
CA THR A 271 11.60 7.28 0.16
C THR A 271 11.05 8.44 -0.67
N ILE A 272 9.75 8.44 -1.00
CA ILE A 272 9.13 9.48 -1.82
C ILE A 272 9.25 10.88 -1.19
N PRO A 273 8.80 11.14 0.04
CA PRO A 273 8.91 12.49 0.62
C PRO A 273 10.36 12.92 0.82
N VAL A 274 11.27 12.00 1.17
CA VAL A 274 12.69 12.28 1.33
C VAL A 274 13.35 12.67 0.01
N LEU A 275 13.16 11.86 -1.04
CA LEU A 275 13.73 12.12 -2.35
C LEU A 275 13.12 13.36 -2.98
N SER A 276 11.80 13.51 -2.91
CA SER A 276 11.13 14.66 -3.52
C SER A 276 11.48 15.97 -2.83
N SER A 277 11.63 15.99 -1.50
CA SER A 277 12.11 17.19 -0.78
C SER A 277 13.56 17.52 -1.15
N LEU A 278 14.46 16.54 -1.21
CA LEU A 278 15.84 16.72 -1.64
C LEU A 278 15.94 17.26 -3.08
N PHE A 279 15.21 16.65 -4.02
CA PHE A 279 15.24 17.04 -5.43
C PHE A 279 14.57 18.39 -5.67
N MET A 280 13.40 18.66 -5.07
CA MET A 280 12.76 19.97 -5.19
C MET A 280 13.64 21.08 -4.59
N ASN A 281 14.26 20.83 -3.44
CA ASN A 281 15.21 21.77 -2.85
C ASN A 281 16.40 22.04 -3.77
N ALA A 282 16.97 20.99 -4.37
CA ALA A 282 18.07 21.13 -5.32
C ALA A 282 17.64 21.96 -6.54
N VAL A 283 16.49 21.63 -7.15
CA VAL A 283 15.91 22.37 -8.28
C VAL A 283 15.74 23.85 -7.92
N ILE A 284 15.11 24.18 -6.80
CA ILE A 284 14.85 25.58 -6.44
C ILE A 284 16.16 26.33 -6.16
N LYS A 285 17.10 25.72 -5.42
CA LYS A 285 18.37 26.37 -5.06
C LYS A 285 19.31 26.57 -6.24
N ILE A 286 19.41 25.61 -7.16
CA ILE A 286 20.27 25.71 -8.36
C ILE A 286 19.85 26.88 -9.24
N PHE A 287 18.55 27.16 -9.32
CA PHE A 287 17.99 28.21 -10.17
C PHE A 287 17.62 29.49 -9.41
N LYS A 288 18.09 29.65 -8.17
CA LYS A 288 17.92 30.90 -7.41
C LYS A 288 18.75 32.03 -8.07
N LYS A 289 18.19 33.24 -8.10
CA LYS A 289 18.86 34.44 -8.65
C LYS A 289 19.83 35.05 -7.65
#